data_AF-T0ZCB3-F1
#
_entry.id   AF-T0ZCB3-F1
#
_cell.length_a   1.000
_cell.length_b   1.000
_cell.length_c   1.000
_cell.angle_alpha   90.00
_cell.angle_beta   90.00
_cell.angle_gamma   90.00
#
_symmetry.space_group_name_H-M   'P 1'
#
loop_
_entity.id
_entity.type
_entity.pdbx_description
1 polymer ?
#
loop_
_entity_poly.entity_id
_entity_poly.type
_entity_poly.pdbx_seq_one_letter_code
_entity_poly.pdbx_strand_id
1 'polypeptide(L)'
;MKVAISYVSVQGALANLHAEGRTWNLNQVRRAARRDWSRLLGRIAVRGGTRAERVIFYTALYHTLLQPTLFNDVTGAYPGFDNRIHRLSPGLAQYANFSGWDIYRTEIPLLALLVPNRVSAMAESLVRDARQGGFLPKWPLANGYTGVMGGDSADPILAGAYAFGARRFHTHEALRDMIRRGHRIALRPGQDWYIERPGLASYLKRGYVGHDLTT
;
A
#
# COMPACT_ATOMS: atom_id res chain seq x y z
N MET A 1 26.08 0.24 -15.98
CA MET A 1 25.90 0.69 -14.58
C MET A 1 24.78 -0.11 -13.93
N LYS A 2 24.89 -0.46 -12.64
CA LYS A 2 23.80 -1.02 -11.85
C LYS A 2 23.58 -0.14 -10.63
N VAL A 3 22.32 0.04 -10.24
CA VAL A 3 21.93 0.89 -9.11
C VAL A 3 20.90 0.11 -8.29
N ALA A 4 21.04 0.16 -6.96
CA ALA A 4 20.07 -0.38 -6.02
C ALA A 4 19.79 0.66 -4.94
N ILE A 5 18.61 0.58 -4.34
CA ILE A 5 18.11 1.53 -3.36
C ILE A 5 17.78 0.75 -2.08
N SER A 6 17.98 1.40 -0.94
CA SER A 6 17.47 0.98 0.37
C SER A 6 17.04 2.23 1.13
N TYR A 7 15.91 2.13 1.83
CA TYR A 7 15.42 3.16 2.74
C TYR A 7 16.07 3.08 4.14
N VAL A 8 16.98 2.12 4.35
CA VAL A 8 17.58 1.82 5.66
C VAL A 8 19.07 2.14 5.67
N SER A 9 19.84 1.63 4.70
CA SER A 9 21.30 1.82 4.69
C SER A 9 21.96 1.50 3.35
N VAL A 10 23.19 1.97 3.15
CA VAL A 10 24.03 1.61 2.01
C VAL A 10 24.27 0.09 1.95
N GLN A 11 24.47 -0.55 3.09
CA GLN A 11 24.64 -2.01 3.18
C GLN A 11 23.37 -2.75 2.74
N GLY A 12 22.18 -2.23 3.07
CA GLY A 12 20.91 -2.74 2.56
C GLY A 12 20.82 -2.64 1.04
N ALA A 13 21.21 -1.49 0.47
CA ALA A 13 21.23 -1.30 -0.98
C ALA A 13 22.22 -2.25 -1.68
N LEU A 14 23.41 -2.47 -1.10
CA LEU A 14 24.38 -3.44 -1.61
C LEU A 14 23.85 -4.87 -1.52
N ALA A 15 23.15 -5.24 -0.44
CA ALA A 15 22.51 -6.54 -0.32
C ALA A 15 21.43 -6.75 -1.40
N ASN A 16 20.61 -5.74 -1.67
CA ASN A 16 19.63 -5.76 -2.77
C ASN A 16 20.35 -5.97 -4.12
N LEU A 17 21.43 -5.23 -4.37
CA LEU A 17 22.21 -5.34 -5.59
C LEU A 17 22.84 -6.73 -5.78
N HIS A 18 23.36 -7.34 -4.71
CA HIS A 18 23.93 -8.69 -4.75
C HIS A 18 22.85 -9.75 -4.97
N ALA A 19 21.68 -9.59 -4.35
CA ALA A 19 20.60 -10.56 -4.47
C ALA A 19 19.95 -10.56 -5.86
N GLU A 20 19.72 -9.39 -6.46
CA GLU A 20 18.90 -9.23 -7.67
C GLU A 20 19.72 -8.83 -8.91
N GLY A 21 20.78 -8.04 -8.74
CA GLY A 21 21.64 -7.52 -9.81
C GLY A 21 22.73 -8.51 -10.28
N ARG A 22 22.40 -9.80 -10.39
CA ARG A 22 23.35 -10.91 -10.62
C ARG A 22 24.02 -10.93 -11.99
N THR A 23 23.52 -10.16 -12.95
CA THR A 23 24.03 -10.11 -14.33
C THR A 23 24.35 -8.69 -14.76
N TRP A 24 25.38 -8.53 -15.58
CA TRP A 24 25.70 -7.27 -16.28
C TRP A 24 25.10 -7.24 -17.69
N ASN A 25 24.48 -8.33 -18.14
CA ASN A 25 23.87 -8.40 -19.47
C ASN A 25 22.50 -7.72 -19.47
N LEU A 26 22.46 -6.48 -19.97
CA LEU A 26 21.23 -5.68 -20.06
C LEU A 26 20.11 -6.40 -20.86
N ASN A 27 20.45 -7.17 -21.90
CA ASN A 27 19.46 -7.92 -22.67
C ASN A 27 18.80 -9.04 -21.84
N GLN A 28 19.55 -9.66 -20.92
CA GLN A 28 18.99 -10.65 -20.00
C GLN A 28 18.00 -10.00 -19.02
N VAL A 29 18.37 -8.85 -18.45
CA VAL A 29 17.49 -8.05 -17.57
C VAL A 29 16.21 -7.63 -18.30
N ARG A 30 16.34 -7.08 -19.52
CA ARG A 30 15.19 -6.67 -20.35
C ARG A 30 14.24 -7.83 -20.64
N ARG A 31 14.76 -9.02 -20.98
CA ARG A 31 13.92 -10.20 -21.23
C ARG A 31 13.21 -10.69 -19.96
N ALA A 32 13.89 -10.66 -18.81
CA ALA A 32 13.27 -11.01 -17.53
C ALA A 32 12.12 -10.05 -17.18
N ALA A 33 12.36 -8.75 -17.26
CA ALA A 33 11.33 -7.73 -17.01
C ALA A 33 10.13 -7.87 -17.97
N ARG A 34 10.38 -8.08 -19.27
CA ARG A 34 9.30 -8.30 -20.25
C ARG A 34 8.47 -9.54 -19.91
N ARG A 35 9.10 -10.64 -19.47
CA ARG A 35 8.40 -11.86 -19.07
C ARG A 35 7.52 -11.62 -17.84
N ASP A 36 8.04 -10.90 -16.84
CA ASP A 36 7.27 -10.59 -15.64
C ASP A 36 6.07 -9.68 -15.93
N TRP A 37 6.25 -8.64 -16.74
CA TRP A 37 5.15 -7.81 -17.20
C TRP A 37 4.14 -8.57 -18.05
N SER A 38 4.58 -9.42 -18.97
CA SER A 38 3.68 -10.24 -19.80
C SER A 38 2.84 -11.18 -18.94
N ARG A 39 3.41 -11.74 -17.87
CA ARG A 39 2.70 -12.59 -16.91
C ARG A 39 1.64 -11.83 -16.12
N LEU A 40 1.93 -10.59 -15.70
CA LEU A 40 0.97 -9.77 -14.96
C LEU A 40 -0.15 -9.23 -15.86
N LEU A 41 0.21 -8.63 -17.00
CA LEU A 41 -0.75 -8.07 -17.95
C LEU A 41 -1.61 -9.17 -18.60
N GLY A 42 -1.03 -10.36 -18.81
CA GLY A 42 -1.75 -11.53 -19.33
C GLY A 42 -2.76 -12.15 -18.37
N ARG A 43 -2.90 -11.64 -17.13
CA ARG A 43 -3.98 -12.07 -16.21
C ARG A 43 -5.36 -11.68 -16.69
N ILE A 44 -5.46 -10.68 -17.57
CA ILE A 44 -6.70 -10.34 -18.28
C ILE A 44 -6.43 -10.48 -19.77
N ALA A 45 -7.23 -11.32 -20.44
CA ALA A 45 -7.21 -11.46 -21.88
C ALA A 45 -8.47 -10.81 -22.47
N VAL A 46 -8.28 -9.75 -23.26
CA VAL A 46 -9.38 -9.07 -23.98
C VAL A 46 -9.40 -9.52 -25.45
N ARG A 47 -10.61 -9.73 -26.00
CA ARG A 47 -10.85 -10.02 -27.43
C ARG A 47 -11.71 -8.91 -28.04
N GLY A 48 -11.53 -8.64 -29.34
CA GLY A 48 -12.22 -7.55 -30.04
C GLY A 48 -11.55 -6.18 -29.87
N GLY A 49 -12.30 -5.12 -30.18
CA GLY A 49 -11.84 -3.73 -30.18
C GLY A 49 -10.84 -3.40 -31.30
N THR A 50 -10.58 -2.12 -31.47
CA THR A 50 -9.51 -1.59 -32.30
C THR A 50 -8.15 -1.79 -31.63
N ARG A 51 -7.07 -1.62 -32.40
CA ARG A 51 -5.71 -1.61 -31.82
C ARG A 51 -5.55 -0.51 -30.77
N ALA A 52 -6.15 0.66 -30.98
CA ALA A 52 -6.07 1.79 -30.07
C ALA A 52 -6.72 1.50 -28.71
N GLU A 53 -7.91 0.90 -28.71
CA GLU A 53 -8.61 0.51 -27.47
C GLU A 53 -7.81 -0.54 -26.68
N ARG A 54 -7.20 -1.51 -27.36
CA ARG A 54 -6.32 -2.48 -26.67
C ARG A 54 -5.09 -1.83 -26.06
N VAL A 55 -4.51 -0.81 -26.72
CA VAL A 55 -3.39 -0.04 -26.14
C VAL A 55 -3.86 0.68 -24.89
N ILE A 56 -4.98 1.40 -24.94
CA ILE A 56 -5.56 2.09 -23.78
C ILE A 56 -5.77 1.12 -22.62
N PHE A 57 -6.39 -0.04 -22.89
CA PHE A 57 -6.67 -1.05 -21.88
C PHE A 57 -5.40 -1.56 -21.18
N TYR A 58 -4.42 -2.05 -21.94
CA TYR A 58 -3.21 -2.62 -21.34
C TYR A 58 -2.29 -1.56 -20.70
N THR A 59 -2.31 -0.32 -21.20
CA THR A 59 -1.62 0.79 -20.55
C THR A 59 -2.29 1.15 -19.22
N ALA A 60 -3.63 1.20 -19.16
CA ALA A 60 -4.34 1.41 -17.91
C ALA A 60 -4.07 0.28 -16.90
N LEU A 61 -4.14 -0.99 -17.34
CA LEU A 61 -3.82 -2.15 -16.49
C LEU A 61 -2.37 -2.07 -15.98
N TYR A 62 -1.41 -1.69 -16.83
CA TYR A 62 -0.03 -1.43 -16.41
C TYR A 62 0.04 -0.37 -15.30
N HIS A 63 -0.67 0.75 -15.42
CA HIS A 63 -0.68 1.80 -14.40
C HIS A 63 -1.21 1.30 -13.05
N THR A 64 -2.26 0.46 -13.03
CA THR A 64 -2.78 -0.12 -11.78
C THR A 64 -1.80 -1.03 -11.03
N LEU A 65 -0.73 -1.49 -11.69
CA LEU A 65 0.24 -2.44 -11.13
C LEU A 65 1.51 -1.76 -10.60
N LEU A 66 1.62 -0.44 -10.73
CA LEU A 66 2.83 0.33 -10.37
C LEU A 66 2.94 0.61 -8.88
N GLN A 67 1.82 0.80 -8.19
CA GLN A 67 1.75 1.16 -6.77
C GLN A 67 0.63 0.34 -6.09
N PRO A 68 0.56 0.25 -4.76
CA PRO A 68 1.58 0.58 -3.74
C PRO A 68 2.95 -0.09 -3.98
N THR A 69 4.03 0.51 -3.49
CA THR A 69 5.41 0.08 -3.81
C THR A 69 6.06 -0.71 -2.68
N LEU A 70 6.92 -1.67 -3.01
CA LEU A 70 7.72 -2.41 -2.03
C LEU A 70 8.65 -1.44 -1.27
N PHE A 71 8.71 -1.59 0.05
CA PHE A 71 9.35 -0.64 0.97
C PHE A 71 10.34 -1.31 1.94
N ASN A 72 10.55 -2.62 1.83
CA ASN A 72 11.60 -3.34 2.55
C ASN A 72 12.72 -3.81 1.61
N ASP A 73 13.92 -3.91 2.17
CA ASP A 73 15.07 -4.54 1.51
C ASP A 73 14.87 -6.07 1.41
N VAL A 74 15.72 -6.72 0.60
CA VAL A 74 15.79 -8.19 0.50
C VAL A 74 16.07 -8.87 1.84
N THR A 75 16.69 -8.14 2.78
CA THR A 75 16.95 -8.62 4.15
C THR A 75 15.72 -8.52 5.06
N GLY A 76 14.61 -7.97 4.56
CA GLY A 76 13.38 -7.69 5.29
C GLY A 76 13.39 -6.36 6.06
N ALA A 77 14.48 -5.59 6.03
CA ALA A 77 14.60 -4.34 6.78
C ALA A 77 13.79 -3.19 6.16
N TYR A 78 13.10 -2.40 6.98
CA TYR A 78 12.38 -1.18 6.56
C TYR A 78 12.23 -0.19 7.73
N PRO A 79 12.13 1.12 7.49
CA PRO A 79 11.77 2.08 8.53
C PRO A 79 10.27 2.01 8.83
N GLY A 80 9.91 1.86 10.10
CA GLY A 80 8.52 1.82 10.55
C GLY A 80 7.94 3.20 10.86
N PHE A 81 6.64 3.25 11.13
CA PHE A 81 5.94 4.48 11.51
C PHE A 81 6.34 5.03 12.89
N ASP A 82 7.03 4.22 13.70
CA ASP A 82 7.64 4.59 14.97
C ASP A 82 9.08 5.12 14.82
N ASN A 83 9.53 5.37 13.57
CA ASN A 83 10.90 5.74 13.21
C ASN A 83 11.97 4.72 13.64
N ARG A 84 11.58 3.48 13.96
CA ARG A 84 12.53 2.39 14.23
C ARG A 84 12.70 1.55 12.97
N ILE A 85 13.85 0.91 12.86
CA ILE A 85 14.06 -0.09 11.80
C ILE A 85 13.44 -1.40 12.24
N HIS A 86 12.48 -1.89 11.46
CA HIS A 86 11.85 -3.20 11.63
C HIS A 86 12.43 -4.19 10.64
N ARG A 87 12.29 -5.48 10.93
CA ARG A 87 12.76 -6.56 10.06
C ARG A 87 11.67 -7.62 9.89
N LEU A 88 11.34 -7.88 8.63
CA LEU A 88 10.41 -8.93 8.24
C LEU A 88 11.07 -10.31 8.22
N SER A 89 10.28 -11.33 8.56
CA SER A 89 10.64 -12.72 8.27
C SER A 89 10.71 -12.96 6.75
N PRO A 90 11.53 -13.91 6.29
CA PRO A 90 11.63 -14.24 4.86
C PRO A 90 10.27 -14.55 4.22
N GLY A 91 10.06 -14.05 2.99
CA GLY A 91 8.83 -14.25 2.24
C GLY A 91 7.69 -13.26 2.54
N LEU A 92 7.85 -12.40 3.54
CA LEU A 92 6.95 -11.27 3.80
C LEU A 92 7.43 -10.00 3.08
N ALA A 93 6.51 -9.06 2.89
CA ALA A 93 6.77 -7.79 2.23
C ALA A 93 6.13 -6.63 3.00
N GLN A 94 6.81 -5.48 3.05
CA GLN A 94 6.24 -4.20 3.44
C GLN A 94 5.97 -3.39 2.18
N TYR A 95 4.75 -2.87 2.06
CA TYR A 95 4.36 -1.89 1.05
C TYR A 95 4.21 -0.51 1.68
N ALA A 96 4.42 0.53 0.87
CA ALA A 96 4.22 1.93 1.23
C ALA A 96 3.62 2.69 0.04
N ASN A 97 3.40 4.00 0.22
CA ASN A 97 2.92 4.92 -0.82
C ASN A 97 1.50 4.57 -1.28
N PHE A 98 0.56 4.61 -0.33
CA PHE A 98 -0.84 4.32 -0.61
C PHE A 98 -1.59 5.63 -0.87
N SER A 99 -2.09 5.81 -2.09
CA SER A 99 -3.02 6.91 -2.40
C SER A 99 -4.42 6.58 -1.91
N GLY A 100 -4.57 6.41 -0.59
CA GLY A 100 -5.64 5.61 -0.03
C GLY A 100 -7.03 6.07 -0.45
N TRP A 101 -7.29 7.38 -0.39
CA TRP A 101 -8.57 7.97 -0.81
C TRP A 101 -8.95 7.61 -2.24
N ASP A 102 -8.00 7.41 -3.15
CA ASP A 102 -8.24 7.09 -4.55
C ASP A 102 -8.41 5.60 -4.78
N ILE A 103 -7.44 4.81 -4.31
CA ILE A 103 -7.25 3.42 -4.74
C ILE A 103 -8.29 2.45 -4.17
N TYR A 104 -8.99 2.82 -3.09
CA TYR A 104 -10.00 1.95 -2.48
C TYR A 104 -11.20 1.70 -3.41
N ARG A 105 -11.47 2.63 -4.34
CA ARG A 105 -12.69 2.60 -5.18
C ARG A 105 -12.61 1.56 -6.29
N THR A 106 -11.43 1.37 -6.87
CA THR A 106 -11.27 0.61 -8.12
C THR A 106 -10.02 -0.25 -8.14
N GLU A 107 -8.87 0.31 -7.78
CA GLU A 107 -7.58 -0.38 -7.89
C GLU A 107 -7.46 -1.55 -6.91
N ILE A 108 -7.74 -1.35 -5.61
CA ILE A 108 -7.62 -2.44 -4.62
C ILE A 108 -8.56 -3.61 -4.92
N PRO A 109 -9.86 -3.41 -5.20
CA PRO A 109 -10.74 -4.51 -5.63
C PRO A 109 -10.22 -5.26 -6.86
N LEU A 110 -9.76 -4.53 -7.89
CA LEU A 110 -9.20 -5.13 -9.11
C LEU A 110 -7.95 -5.97 -8.79
N LEU A 111 -7.00 -5.39 -8.05
CA LEU A 111 -5.75 -6.07 -7.70
C LEU A 111 -6.00 -7.27 -6.78
N ALA A 112 -7.02 -7.22 -5.91
CA ALA A 112 -7.36 -8.35 -5.04
C ALA A 112 -7.78 -9.57 -5.87
N LEU A 113 -8.50 -9.37 -6.97
CA LEU A 113 -8.86 -10.43 -7.91
C LEU A 113 -7.64 -10.95 -8.70
N LEU A 114 -6.78 -10.04 -9.17
CA LEU A 114 -5.68 -10.40 -10.06
C LEU A 114 -4.45 -10.94 -9.33
N VAL A 115 -4.08 -10.35 -8.20
CA VAL A 115 -2.86 -10.60 -7.44
C VAL A 115 -3.14 -10.68 -5.93
N PRO A 116 -4.03 -11.58 -5.46
CA PRO A 116 -4.54 -11.60 -4.08
C PRO A 116 -3.45 -11.71 -3.02
N ASN A 117 -2.36 -12.44 -3.28
CA ASN A 117 -1.24 -12.54 -2.35
C ASN A 117 -0.50 -11.20 -2.17
N ARG A 118 -0.37 -10.42 -3.25
CA ARG A 118 0.25 -9.09 -3.21
C ARG A 118 -0.63 -8.13 -2.42
N VAL A 119 -1.93 -8.11 -2.69
CA VAL A 119 -2.87 -7.26 -1.97
C VAL A 119 -3.01 -7.68 -0.50
N SER A 120 -2.89 -8.97 -0.19
CA SER A 120 -2.83 -9.44 1.19
C SER A 120 -1.60 -8.89 1.92
N ALA A 121 -0.43 -8.87 1.26
CA ALA A 121 0.77 -8.24 1.82
C ALA A 121 0.63 -6.72 1.99
N MET A 122 -0.03 -6.05 1.04
CA MET A 122 -0.37 -4.61 1.15
C MET A 122 -1.32 -4.33 2.33
N ALA A 123 -2.35 -5.15 2.52
CA ALA A 123 -3.25 -5.06 3.66
C ALA A 123 -2.52 -5.31 4.99
N GLU A 124 -1.66 -6.33 5.03
CA GLU A 124 -0.82 -6.61 6.20
C GLU A 124 0.17 -5.48 6.50
N SER A 125 0.61 -4.73 5.50
CA SER A 125 1.41 -3.52 5.71
C SER A 125 0.64 -2.44 6.43
N LEU A 126 -0.59 -2.12 6.00
CA LEU A 126 -1.41 -1.13 6.71
C LEU A 126 -1.67 -1.54 8.17
N VAL A 127 -1.87 -2.83 8.42
CA VAL A 127 -2.02 -3.35 9.80
C VAL A 127 -0.74 -3.17 10.61
N ARG A 128 0.44 -3.45 10.03
CA ARG A 128 1.72 -3.20 10.71
C ARG A 128 1.98 -1.70 10.93
N ASP A 129 1.61 -0.87 9.98
CA ASP A 129 1.71 0.58 10.09
C ASP A 129 0.83 1.08 11.26
N ALA A 130 -0.36 0.51 11.43
CA ALA A 130 -1.21 0.79 12.59
C ALA A 130 -0.61 0.30 13.92
N ARG A 131 0.05 -0.87 13.95
CA ARG A 131 0.77 -1.31 15.16
C ARG A 131 1.89 -0.35 15.55
N GLN A 132 2.61 0.19 14.56
CA GLN A 132 3.80 1.02 14.76
C GLN A 132 3.45 2.50 15.01
N GLY A 133 2.61 3.08 14.16
CA GLY A 133 2.22 4.48 14.22
C GLY A 133 0.94 4.72 15.03
N GLY A 134 0.28 3.66 15.47
CA GLY A 134 -1.00 3.69 16.18
C GLY A 134 -2.21 3.52 15.27
N PHE A 135 -2.22 4.03 14.04
CA PHE A 135 -3.42 4.23 13.21
C PHE A 135 -3.28 3.55 11.86
N LEU A 136 -4.42 3.16 11.30
CA LEU A 136 -4.47 2.81 9.90
C LEU A 136 -4.22 4.08 9.08
N PRO A 137 -3.11 4.20 8.33
CA PRO A 137 -2.80 5.44 7.64
C PRO A 137 -3.70 5.60 6.41
N LYS A 138 -4.37 6.76 6.29
CA LYS A 138 -5.28 7.04 5.15
C LYS A 138 -4.57 7.38 3.83
N TRP A 139 -3.40 8.00 3.91
CA TRP A 139 -2.59 8.40 2.76
C TRP A 139 -1.11 8.44 3.17
N PRO A 140 -0.50 7.29 3.48
CA PRO A 140 0.90 7.22 3.86
C PRO A 140 1.83 7.45 2.67
N LEU A 141 2.88 8.23 2.88
CA LEU A 141 4.04 8.31 2.00
C LEU A 141 5.25 7.80 2.79
N ALA A 142 5.94 6.78 2.26
CA ALA A 142 6.94 6.03 3.00
C ALA A 142 6.40 5.56 4.37
N ASN A 143 7.08 5.89 5.47
CA ASN A 143 6.70 5.57 6.84
C ASN A 143 6.03 6.76 7.58
N GLY A 144 5.47 7.72 6.84
CA GLY A 144 4.89 8.94 7.41
C GLY A 144 3.42 9.13 7.07
N TYR A 145 2.69 9.77 7.98
CA TYR A 145 1.36 10.28 7.70
C TYR A 145 1.46 11.58 6.92
N THR A 146 0.48 11.84 6.05
CA THR A 146 0.43 13.09 5.24
C THR A 146 -0.81 13.93 5.48
N GLY A 147 -1.84 13.38 6.16
CA GLY A 147 -3.09 14.11 6.38
C GLY A 147 -3.95 14.31 5.12
N VAL A 148 -3.45 13.92 3.93
CA VAL A 148 -4.08 14.17 2.63
C VAL A 148 -5.44 13.48 2.51
N MET A 149 -6.41 14.23 1.98
CA MET A 149 -7.84 13.89 1.83
C MET A 149 -8.60 13.64 3.14
N GLY A 150 -9.94 13.58 3.04
CA GLY A 150 -10.83 13.26 4.16
C GLY A 150 -11.11 11.76 4.31
N GLY A 151 -11.72 11.39 5.43
CA GLY A 151 -12.19 10.02 5.71
C GLY A 151 -11.08 8.99 6.01
N ASP A 152 -11.53 7.78 6.35
CA ASP A 152 -10.68 6.68 6.79
C ASP A 152 -10.44 5.69 5.66
N SER A 153 -9.65 6.10 4.67
CA SER A 153 -9.54 5.35 3.42
C SER A 153 -8.93 3.95 3.58
N ALA A 154 -8.21 3.68 4.65
CA ALA A 154 -7.69 2.35 4.96
C ALA A 154 -8.81 1.33 5.26
N ASP A 155 -9.92 1.77 5.85
CA ASP A 155 -11.06 0.90 6.20
C ASP A 155 -11.67 0.24 4.94
N PRO A 156 -12.11 0.99 3.90
CA PRO A 156 -12.61 0.39 2.67
C PRO A 156 -11.52 -0.33 1.86
N ILE A 157 -10.23 0.02 1.99
CA ILE A 157 -9.14 -0.76 1.38
C ILE A 157 -9.10 -2.17 1.97
N LEU A 158 -9.09 -2.28 3.30
CA LEU A 158 -9.00 -3.57 3.99
C LEU A 158 -10.26 -4.41 3.78
N ALA A 159 -11.43 -3.78 3.84
CA ALA A 159 -12.71 -4.43 3.54
C ALA A 159 -12.78 -4.92 2.08
N GLY A 160 -12.38 -4.07 1.12
CA GLY A 160 -12.32 -4.41 -0.30
C GLY A 160 -11.33 -5.54 -0.60
N ALA A 161 -10.11 -5.46 -0.05
CA ALA A 161 -9.12 -6.53 -0.17
C ALA A 161 -9.70 -7.88 0.28
N TYR A 162 -10.35 -7.92 1.46
CA TYR A 162 -10.95 -9.13 1.99
C TYR A 162 -12.09 -9.66 1.12
N ALA A 163 -13.02 -8.77 0.73
CA ALA A 163 -14.20 -9.12 -0.06
C ALA A 163 -13.82 -9.73 -1.42
N PHE A 164 -12.79 -9.19 -2.07
CA PHE A 164 -12.34 -9.61 -3.40
C PHE A 164 -11.22 -10.66 -3.39
N GLY A 165 -10.95 -11.31 -2.24
CA GLY A 165 -10.17 -12.54 -2.16
C GLY A 165 -8.75 -12.41 -1.58
N ALA A 166 -8.28 -11.20 -1.29
CA ALA A 166 -7.00 -10.95 -0.64
C ALA A 166 -7.13 -11.03 0.88
N ARG A 167 -7.25 -12.24 1.42
CA ARG A 167 -7.60 -12.48 2.84
C ARG A 167 -6.42 -12.83 3.76
N ARG A 168 -5.19 -12.89 3.25
CA ARG A 168 -4.02 -13.38 4.00
C ARG A 168 -3.31 -12.26 4.78
N PHE A 169 -4.04 -11.63 5.68
CA PHE A 169 -3.56 -10.61 6.62
C PHE A 169 -4.28 -10.76 7.96
N HIS A 170 -3.87 -10.04 9.00
CA HIS A 170 -4.50 -10.11 10.32
C HIS A 170 -5.88 -9.40 10.34
N THR A 171 -6.89 -10.05 9.76
CA THR A 171 -8.25 -9.50 9.53
C THR A 171 -8.99 -9.13 10.82
N HIS A 172 -8.87 -9.94 11.88
CA HIS A 172 -9.47 -9.61 13.18
C HIS A 172 -8.85 -8.36 13.81
N GLU A 173 -7.54 -8.18 13.66
CA GLU A 173 -6.85 -7.00 14.14
C GLU A 173 -7.19 -5.77 13.30
N ALA A 174 -7.22 -5.92 11.98
CA ALA A 174 -7.70 -4.88 11.08
C ALA A 174 -9.10 -4.40 11.50
N LEU A 175 -10.05 -5.32 11.72
CA LEU A 175 -11.40 -4.98 12.17
C LEU A 175 -11.41 -4.27 13.53
N ARG A 176 -10.62 -4.75 14.48
CA ARG A 176 -10.48 -4.11 15.79
C ARG A 176 -9.96 -2.69 15.65
N ASP A 177 -8.97 -2.46 14.76
CA ASP A 177 -8.43 -1.13 14.53
C ASP A 177 -9.46 -0.20 13.88
N MET A 178 -10.20 -0.66 12.87
CA MET A 178 -11.31 0.10 12.25
C MET A 178 -12.36 0.51 13.30
N ILE A 179 -12.81 -0.42 14.16
CA ILE A 179 -13.83 -0.14 15.19
C ILE A 179 -13.30 0.79 16.28
N ARG A 180 -12.10 0.53 16.81
CA ARG A 180 -11.51 1.30 17.91
C ARG A 180 -11.42 2.80 17.57
N ARG A 181 -11.22 3.13 16.29
CA ARG A 181 -11.10 4.50 15.79
C ARG A 181 -12.43 5.22 15.63
N GLY A 182 -13.50 4.49 15.32
CA GLY A 182 -14.86 5.05 15.27
C GLY A 182 -15.36 5.68 16.57
N HIS A 183 -14.75 5.35 17.71
CA HIS A 183 -15.28 5.71 19.03
C HIS A 183 -14.29 6.47 19.93
N ARG A 184 -13.06 6.77 19.47
CA ARG A 184 -12.03 7.44 20.31
C ARG A 184 -11.68 8.83 19.78
N ILE A 185 -12.14 9.85 20.51
CA ILE A 185 -11.84 11.26 20.26
C ILE A 185 -10.41 11.60 20.72
N ALA A 186 -9.73 12.49 19.98
CA ALA A 186 -8.50 13.19 20.41
C ALA A 186 -7.27 12.31 20.71
N LEU A 187 -7.02 11.27 19.91
CA LEU A 187 -5.70 10.66 19.91
C LEU A 187 -4.80 11.40 18.90
N ARG A 188 -3.56 11.71 19.29
CA ARG A 188 -2.49 12.24 18.39
C ARG A 188 -1.32 11.26 18.24
N PRO A 189 -1.43 10.21 17.42
CA PRO A 189 -0.39 9.19 17.43
C PRO A 189 0.27 9.11 16.07
N GLY A 190 1.58 8.98 16.16
CA GLY A 190 2.46 9.21 15.05
C GLY A 190 2.59 10.70 14.72
N GLN A 191 3.83 11.17 14.68
CA GLN A 191 4.24 12.51 14.23
C GLN A 191 3.62 13.71 14.99
N ASP A 192 2.90 13.51 16.10
CA ASP A 192 2.36 14.52 17.02
C ASP A 192 1.34 15.54 16.45
N TRP A 193 1.21 15.64 15.13
CA TRP A 193 0.29 16.55 14.44
C TRP A 193 -0.87 15.84 13.73
N TYR A 194 -0.75 14.54 13.45
CA TYR A 194 -1.73 13.83 12.63
C TYR A 194 -3.05 13.58 13.38
N ILE A 195 -4.16 13.86 12.70
CA ILE A 195 -5.52 13.58 13.15
C ILE A 195 -6.21 12.74 12.06
N GLU A 196 -6.58 11.52 12.41
CA GLU A 196 -7.22 10.58 11.47
C GLU A 196 -8.61 11.08 11.03
N ARG A 197 -9.47 11.43 12.00
CA ARG A 197 -10.85 11.93 11.80
C ARG A 197 -11.07 13.33 12.37
N PRO A 198 -10.68 14.40 11.65
CA PRO A 198 -11.07 15.75 12.01
C PRO A 198 -12.60 15.86 12.15
N GLY A 199 -13.08 16.42 13.26
CA GLY A 199 -14.51 16.57 13.51
C GLY A 199 -15.25 15.35 14.07
N LEU A 200 -14.55 14.26 14.44
CA LEU A 200 -15.19 13.04 14.99
C LEU A 200 -16.12 13.33 16.18
N ALA A 201 -15.71 14.21 17.10
CA ALA A 201 -16.55 14.58 18.24
C ALA A 201 -17.88 15.21 17.82
N SER A 202 -17.86 16.05 16.78
CA SER A 202 -19.06 16.67 16.22
C SER A 202 -19.95 15.63 15.55
N TYR A 203 -19.34 14.73 14.76
CA TYR A 203 -20.03 13.62 14.11
C TYR A 203 -20.74 12.71 15.13
N LEU A 204 -20.04 12.30 16.19
CA LEU A 204 -20.63 11.44 17.22
C LEU A 204 -21.78 12.13 17.98
N LYS A 205 -21.74 13.45 18.12
CA LYS A 205 -22.80 14.22 18.80
C LYS A 205 -24.00 14.52 17.90
N ARG A 206 -23.78 14.81 16.61
CA ARG A 206 -24.78 15.41 15.71
C ARG A 206 -25.21 14.48 14.57
N GLY A 207 -24.44 13.43 14.27
CA GLY A 207 -24.62 12.57 13.10
C GLY A 207 -24.02 13.14 11.79
N TYR A 208 -23.37 14.31 11.84
CA TYR A 208 -22.72 14.96 10.70
C TYR A 208 -21.55 15.86 11.17
N VAL A 209 -20.65 16.23 10.25
CA VAL A 209 -19.59 17.22 10.48
C VAL A 209 -20.05 18.57 9.92
N GLY A 210 -20.05 19.60 10.76
CA GLY A 210 -20.41 20.96 10.34
C GLY A 210 -19.29 21.64 9.54
N HIS A 211 -19.67 22.56 8.66
CA HIS A 211 -18.75 23.35 7.82
C HIS A 211 -17.82 24.27 8.63
N ASP A 212 -18.20 24.60 9.86
CA ASP A 212 -17.41 25.40 10.80
C ASP A 212 -16.13 24.69 11.32
N LEU A 213 -15.98 23.39 11.02
CA LEU A 213 -14.85 22.57 11.46
C LEU A 213 -13.90 22.17 10.31
N THR A 214 -14.10 22.72 9.11
CA THR A 214 -13.29 22.40 7.90
C THR A 214 -12.27 23.48 7.51
N THR A 215 -11.94 24.41 8.41
CA THR A 215 -10.83 25.36 8.22
C THR A 215 -9.57 24.92 8.97
#